data_AF-A0A926ANT1-F1
#
_entry.id   AF-A0A926ANT1-F1
#
_cell.length_a   1.000
_cell.length_b   1.000
_cell.length_c   1.000
_cell.angle_alpha   90.00
_cell.angle_beta   90.00
_cell.angle_gamma   90.00
#
_symmetry.space_group_name_H-M   'P 1'
#
loop_
_entity.id
_entity.type
_entity.pdbx_description
1 polymer ?
#
loop_
_entity_poly.entity_id
_entity_poly.type
_entity_poly.pdbx_seq_one_letter_code
_entity_poly.pdbx_strand_id
1 'polypeptide(L)'
;MDIAKKNLLSIICVVIAILAMVAVFVWPLPGKFAEIQAKADARKAEYESLSNLARKERKLPATDLAGTEQKVLGGFPTQAVIEKGNLLISEITTQSKSVQESAAKLNEHQLLVRDSLPTPGTSVSYKYQQEYQRVMDFANPDPAIRNQTIAVRILKAGVPPTEADITVEKERRKKEIEDNELIPGQNDAQVAARVAQMEATIGETLRSEIATKSNMYMNPDAMDIYPNVLGVSEPPKAEPIYYSQLGLWVQQDVCSALAAVNAATNAAAAAADPSRPTGILTSAVKHLIKIDVNEDSGKTSGG
;
A
#
# COMPACT_ATOMS: atom_id res chain seq x y z
N MET A 1 -78.63 68.46 14.58
CA MET A 1 -77.51 69.26 14.05
C MET A 1 -77.16 70.49 14.92
N ASP A 2 -77.57 70.56 16.21
CA ASP A 2 -77.29 71.74 17.06
C ASP A 2 -76.15 71.58 18.08
N ILE A 3 -75.62 70.37 18.28
CA ILE A 3 -74.50 70.13 19.20
C ILE A 3 -73.14 70.52 18.56
N ALA A 4 -73.05 70.55 17.23
CA ALA A 4 -71.81 70.89 16.51
C ALA A 4 -71.48 72.39 16.48
N LYS A 5 -72.46 73.28 16.75
CA LYS A 5 -72.26 74.74 16.63
C LYS A 5 -71.75 75.42 17.90
N LYS A 6 -71.86 74.80 19.08
CA LYS A 6 -71.47 75.42 20.36
C LYS A 6 -70.03 75.15 20.83
N ASN A 7 -69.32 74.20 20.21
CA ASN A 7 -67.98 73.77 20.63
C ASN A 7 -66.92 73.77 19.51
N LEU A 8 -67.01 74.75 18.60
CA LEU A 8 -66.10 74.89 17.45
C LEU A 8 -64.62 74.92 17.88
N LEU A 9 -64.30 75.55 19.02
CA LEU A 9 -62.94 75.67 19.55
C LEU A 9 -62.35 74.31 19.98
N SER A 10 -63.18 73.44 20.56
CA SER A 10 -62.75 72.09 20.98
C SER A 10 -62.46 71.20 19.77
N ILE A 11 -63.28 71.30 18.72
CA ILE A 11 -63.06 70.57 17.46
C ILE A 11 -61.75 71.02 16.79
N ILE A 12 -61.47 72.32 16.77
CA ILE A 12 -60.21 72.86 16.21
C ILE A 12 -58.99 72.34 17.01
N CYS A 13 -59.06 72.30 18.35
CA CYS A 13 -58.00 71.74 19.18
C CYS A 13 -57.76 70.23 18.91
N VAL A 14 -58.82 69.45 18.75
CA VAL A 14 -58.70 68.02 18.41
C VAL A 14 -58.08 67.83 17.03
N VAL A 15 -58.46 68.64 16.04
CA VAL A 15 -57.87 68.59 14.69
C VAL A 15 -56.39 68.98 14.70
N ILE A 16 -55.99 70.00 15.47
CA ILE A 16 -54.59 70.40 15.62
C ILE A 16 -53.78 69.31 16.33
N ALA A 17 -54.33 68.68 17.38
CA ALA A 17 -53.67 67.58 18.07
C ALA A 17 -53.47 66.35 17.17
N ILE A 18 -54.46 66.03 16.34
CA ILE A 18 -54.37 64.95 15.34
C ILE A 18 -53.33 65.29 14.27
N LEU A 19 -53.34 66.53 13.73
CA LEU A 19 -52.35 66.97 12.75
C LEU A 19 -50.92 66.98 13.31
N ALA A 20 -50.74 67.34 14.59
CA ALA A 20 -49.44 67.26 15.25
C ALA A 20 -48.96 65.80 15.43
N MET A 21 -49.86 64.88 15.80
CA MET A 21 -49.54 63.44 15.83
C MET A 21 -49.17 62.92 14.44
N VAL A 22 -49.95 63.26 13.41
CA VAL A 22 -49.66 62.86 12.03
C VAL A 22 -48.33 63.46 11.56
N ALA A 23 -48.02 64.71 11.87
CA ALA A 23 -46.74 65.33 11.52
C ALA A 23 -45.54 64.65 12.21
N VAL A 24 -45.69 64.20 13.46
CA VAL A 24 -44.62 63.50 14.20
C VAL A 24 -44.44 62.06 13.74
N PHE A 25 -45.52 61.37 13.35
CA PHE A 25 -45.49 59.95 12.98
C PHE A 25 -45.41 59.68 11.46
N VAL A 26 -45.79 60.64 10.59
CA VAL A 26 -45.87 60.45 9.13
C VAL A 26 -44.82 61.28 8.37
N TRP A 27 -44.29 62.37 8.92
CA TRP A 27 -43.16 63.12 8.36
C TRP A 27 -41.83 62.40 8.74
N PRO A 28 -40.76 62.42 7.91
CA PRO A 28 -39.92 61.26 7.52
C PRO A 28 -38.88 60.80 8.57
N LEU A 29 -39.24 60.82 9.85
CA LEU A 29 -38.48 60.21 10.92
C LEU A 29 -38.39 58.67 10.84
N PRO A 30 -39.39 57.92 10.32
CA PRO A 30 -39.31 56.44 10.28
C PRO A 30 -38.11 55.92 9.49
N GLY A 31 -37.76 56.57 8.38
CA GLY A 31 -36.60 56.18 7.56
C GLY A 31 -35.26 56.40 8.26
N LYS A 32 -35.13 57.47 9.06
CA LYS A 32 -33.91 57.75 9.83
C LYS A 32 -33.71 56.75 10.98
N PHE A 33 -34.80 56.31 11.63
CA PHE A 33 -34.73 55.24 12.64
C PHE A 33 -34.33 53.90 12.02
N ALA A 34 -34.89 53.54 10.86
CA ALA A 34 -34.51 52.33 10.15
C ALA A 34 -33.03 52.35 9.72
N GLU A 35 -32.52 53.48 9.25
CA GLU A 35 -31.10 53.63 8.89
C GLU A 35 -30.16 53.55 10.10
N ILE A 36 -30.52 54.17 11.23
CA ILE A 36 -29.75 54.08 12.48
C ILE A 36 -29.77 52.64 13.01
N GLN A 37 -30.92 51.97 12.98
CA GLN A 37 -31.06 50.57 13.38
C GLN A 37 -30.18 49.67 12.51
N ALA A 38 -30.24 49.82 11.18
CA ALA A 38 -29.40 49.06 10.25
C ALA A 38 -27.90 49.30 10.48
N LYS A 39 -27.48 50.54 10.77
CA LYS A 39 -26.08 50.84 11.12
C LYS A 39 -25.67 50.23 12.46
N ALA A 40 -26.56 50.23 13.45
CA ALA A 40 -26.32 49.59 14.75
C ALA A 40 -26.18 48.07 14.60
N ASP A 41 -27.06 47.44 13.84
CA ASP A 41 -27.04 46.00 13.57
C ASP A 41 -25.79 45.59 12.77
N ALA A 42 -25.37 46.39 11.78
CA ALA A 42 -24.13 46.16 11.05
C ALA A 42 -22.89 46.23 11.96
N ARG A 43 -22.79 47.26 12.83
CA ARG A 43 -21.70 47.37 13.81
C ARG A 43 -21.71 46.25 14.83
N LYS A 44 -22.90 45.80 15.25
CA LYS A 44 -23.04 44.65 16.14
C LYS A 44 -22.51 43.38 15.46
N ALA A 45 -22.87 43.14 14.20
CA ALA A 45 -22.37 42.00 13.44
C ALA A 45 -20.85 42.04 13.24
N GLU A 46 -20.27 43.22 12.95
CA GLU A 46 -18.82 43.42 12.86
C GLU A 46 -18.13 43.15 14.22
N TYR A 47 -18.70 43.66 15.32
CA TYR A 47 -18.18 43.42 16.66
C TYR A 47 -18.23 41.95 17.05
N GLU A 48 -19.35 41.26 16.76
CA GLU A 48 -19.48 39.82 17.00
C GLU A 48 -18.47 39.03 16.17
N SER A 49 -18.24 39.41 14.90
CA SER A 49 -17.20 38.82 14.05
C SER A 49 -15.79 39.00 14.64
N LEU A 50 -15.42 40.22 15.04
CA LEU A 50 -14.11 40.52 15.65
C LEU A 50 -13.93 39.82 17.00
N SER A 51 -14.98 39.80 17.83
CA SER A 51 -15.00 39.10 19.12
C SER A 51 -14.83 37.59 18.94
N ASN A 52 -15.52 37.00 17.96
CA ASN A 52 -15.37 35.60 17.59
C ASN A 52 -13.96 35.32 17.07
N LEU A 53 -13.39 36.18 16.24
CA LEU A 53 -12.00 36.05 15.75
C LEU A 53 -10.95 36.16 16.86
N ALA A 54 -11.22 36.95 17.91
CA ALA A 54 -10.35 37.11 19.06
C ALA A 54 -10.44 35.93 20.04
N ARG A 55 -11.63 35.33 20.19
CA ARG A 55 -11.87 34.20 21.10
C ARG A 55 -11.66 32.83 20.46
N LYS A 56 -11.65 32.74 19.13
CA LYS A 56 -11.42 31.48 18.41
C LYS A 56 -10.01 30.98 18.68
N GLU A 57 -9.90 29.87 19.39
CA GLU A 57 -8.64 29.19 19.62
C GLU A 57 -8.00 28.82 18.27
N ARG A 58 -6.75 29.22 18.10
CA ARG A 58 -5.93 28.88 16.93
C ARG A 58 -5.00 27.76 17.36
N LYS A 59 -4.82 26.76 16.51
CA LYS A 59 -3.92 25.63 16.76
C LYS A 59 -2.73 25.74 15.80
N LEU A 60 -1.56 25.29 16.25
CA LEU A 60 -0.41 25.11 15.35
C LEU A 60 -0.72 24.00 14.33
N PRO A 61 -0.15 24.07 13.11
CA PRO A 61 -0.14 22.93 12.20
C PRO A 61 0.38 21.69 12.90
N ALA A 62 -0.17 20.52 12.60
CA ALA A 62 0.38 19.25 13.09
C ALA A 62 1.77 19.07 12.47
N THR A 63 2.80 19.12 13.30
CA THR A 63 4.21 18.96 12.88
C THR A 63 4.73 17.56 13.12
N ASP A 64 4.06 16.81 14.00
CA ASP A 64 4.42 15.45 14.33
C ASP A 64 3.55 14.49 13.51
N LEU A 65 4.20 13.61 12.75
CA LEU A 65 3.53 12.58 11.96
C LEU A 65 3.01 11.43 12.84
N ALA A 66 3.53 11.28 14.06
CA ALA A 66 3.14 10.22 15.00
C ALA A 66 2.06 10.67 16.01
N GLY A 67 1.89 11.98 16.21
CA GLY A 67 0.98 12.56 17.21
C GLY A 67 -0.29 13.16 16.59
N THR A 68 -1.45 12.87 17.17
CA THR A 68 -2.73 13.48 16.76
C THR A 68 -3.02 14.81 17.46
N GLU A 69 -2.21 15.21 18.44
CA GLU A 69 -2.48 16.40 19.26
C GLU A 69 -1.89 17.68 18.65
N GLN A 70 -2.77 18.62 18.27
CA GLN A 70 -2.36 19.95 17.81
C GLN A 70 -2.26 20.93 18.99
N LYS A 71 -1.07 21.49 19.22
CA LYS A 71 -0.81 22.44 20.30
C LYS A 71 -1.54 23.77 20.06
N VAL A 72 -2.23 24.28 21.08
CA VAL A 72 -2.94 25.58 21.04
C VAL A 72 -1.92 26.73 20.96
N LEU A 73 -2.21 27.70 20.10
CA LEU A 73 -1.43 28.92 19.93
C LEU A 73 -1.79 29.88 21.08
N GLY A 74 -0.86 30.09 22.02
CA GLY A 74 -1.09 30.93 23.21
C GLY A 74 -1.22 32.43 22.95
N GLY A 75 -1.11 32.91 21.70
CA GLY A 75 -1.18 34.32 21.35
C GLY A 75 -1.32 34.58 19.85
N PHE A 76 -1.50 35.85 19.46
CA PHE A 76 -1.56 36.24 18.06
C PHE A 76 -0.21 35.98 17.35
N PRO A 77 -0.21 35.62 16.06
CA PRO A 77 1.03 35.37 15.32
C PRO A 77 1.90 36.64 15.29
N THR A 78 3.03 36.61 15.98
CA THR A 78 4.07 37.63 15.84
C THR A 78 4.90 37.33 14.58
N GLN A 79 5.65 38.30 14.08
CA GLN A 79 6.51 38.12 12.91
C GLN A 79 7.45 36.91 13.06
N ALA A 80 8.03 36.73 14.26
CA ALA A 80 8.88 35.58 14.57
C ALA A 80 8.14 34.23 14.52
N VAL A 81 6.85 34.18 14.86
CA VAL A 81 6.02 32.96 14.73
C VAL A 81 5.72 32.67 13.27
N ILE A 82 5.48 33.70 12.45
CA ILE A 82 5.26 33.55 11.00
C ILE A 82 6.52 33.00 10.33
N GLU A 83 7.70 33.52 10.65
CA GLU A 83 8.98 33.03 10.12
C GLU A 83 9.24 31.57 10.49
N LYS A 84 8.99 31.19 11.76
CA LYS A 84 9.06 29.78 12.18
C LYS A 84 8.05 28.90 11.44
N GLY A 85 6.84 29.40 11.20
CA GLY A 85 5.81 28.72 10.42
C GLY A 85 6.26 28.47 8.97
N ASN A 86 6.87 29.47 8.32
CA ASN A 86 7.38 29.34 6.95
C ASN A 86 8.53 28.32 6.85
N LEU A 87 9.45 28.30 7.84
CA LEU A 87 10.52 27.30 7.91
C LEU A 87 9.96 25.87 8.03
N LEU A 88 8.99 25.69 8.92
CA LEU A 88 8.30 24.42 9.12
C LEU A 88 7.54 23.96 7.86
N ILE A 89 6.83 24.86 7.17
CA ILE A 89 6.16 24.56 5.90
C ILE A 89 7.18 24.10 4.85
N SER A 90 8.34 24.76 4.78
CA SER A 90 9.44 24.38 3.87
C SER A 90 9.98 22.99 4.20
N GLU A 91 10.15 22.67 5.49
CA GLU A 91 10.59 21.35 5.96
C GLU A 91 9.56 20.26 5.61
N ILE A 92 8.28 20.47 5.94
CA ILE A 92 7.20 19.53 5.60
C ILE A 92 7.10 19.35 4.08
N THR A 93 7.25 20.42 3.29
CA THR A 93 7.25 20.33 1.82
C THR A 93 8.42 19.50 1.33
N THR A 94 9.61 19.66 1.92
CA THR A 94 10.81 18.89 1.56
C THR A 94 10.64 17.42 1.92
N GLN A 95 10.12 17.11 3.12
CA GLN A 95 9.81 15.74 3.54
C GLN A 95 8.73 15.12 2.64
N SER A 96 7.67 15.87 2.31
CA SER A 96 6.60 15.41 1.42
C SER A 96 7.12 15.10 0.01
N LYS A 97 7.97 15.97 -0.55
CA LYS A 97 8.65 15.71 -1.83
C LYS A 97 9.54 14.48 -1.76
N SER A 98 10.30 14.32 -0.67
CA SER A 98 11.15 13.14 -0.48
C SER A 98 10.34 11.86 -0.42
N VAL A 99 9.21 11.85 0.30
CA VAL A 99 8.31 10.68 0.36
C VAL A 99 7.69 10.41 -1.01
N GLN A 100 7.26 11.45 -1.73
CA GLN A 100 6.72 11.32 -3.09
C GLN A 100 7.76 10.76 -4.07
N GLU A 101 9.01 11.26 -4.03
CA GLU A 101 10.10 10.77 -4.86
C GLU A 101 10.49 9.33 -4.52
N SER A 102 10.53 8.98 -3.23
CA SER A 102 10.72 7.59 -2.79
C SER A 102 9.60 6.68 -3.27
N ALA A 103 8.34 7.11 -3.17
CA ALA A 103 7.19 6.36 -3.67
C ALA A 103 7.22 6.23 -5.21
N ALA A 104 7.59 7.29 -5.92
CA ALA A 104 7.76 7.25 -7.37
C ALA A 104 8.85 6.26 -7.78
N LYS A 105 10.02 6.29 -7.12
CA LYS A 105 11.12 5.35 -7.37
C LYS A 105 10.76 3.91 -7.03
N LEU A 106 9.93 3.68 -6.02
CA LEU A 106 9.43 2.34 -5.71
C LEU A 106 8.51 1.79 -6.80
N ASN A 107 7.78 2.66 -7.50
CA ASN A 107 6.88 2.31 -8.60
C ASN A 107 7.56 2.37 -9.98
N GLU A 108 8.86 2.65 -10.05
CA GLU A 108 9.61 2.63 -11.31
C GLU A 108 9.97 1.18 -11.65
N HIS A 109 9.28 0.61 -12.63
CA HIS A 109 9.55 -0.74 -13.11
C HIS A 109 10.12 -0.75 -14.53
N GLN A 110 11.01 -1.70 -14.77
CA GLN A 110 11.53 -1.96 -16.11
C GLN A 110 10.66 -3.00 -16.81
N LEU A 111 10.48 -2.82 -18.13
CA LEU A 111 9.90 -3.86 -18.97
C LEU A 111 10.80 -5.09 -18.94
N LEU A 112 10.19 -6.26 -18.88
CA LEU A 112 10.91 -7.54 -18.89
C LEU A 112 11.77 -7.68 -20.15
N VAL A 113 11.22 -7.23 -21.28
CA VAL A 113 11.95 -7.09 -22.54
C VAL A 113 11.80 -5.66 -23.03
N ARG A 114 12.93 -5.02 -23.34
CA ARG A 114 12.96 -3.66 -23.88
C ARG A 114 12.14 -3.58 -25.17
N ASP A 115 11.42 -2.47 -25.34
CA ASP A 115 10.57 -2.19 -26.51
C ASP A 115 9.42 -3.20 -26.73
N SER A 116 9.06 -3.98 -25.70
CA SER A 116 7.91 -4.90 -25.74
C SER A 116 6.54 -4.19 -25.67
N LEU A 117 6.52 -2.92 -25.29
CA LEU A 117 5.34 -2.06 -25.25
C LEU A 117 5.68 -0.69 -25.83
N PRO A 118 4.71 0.05 -26.40
CA PRO A 118 3.28 -0.30 -26.52
C PRO A 118 2.95 -1.18 -27.74
N THR A 119 3.79 -1.19 -28.78
CA THR A 119 3.56 -1.92 -30.03
C THR A 119 4.77 -2.80 -30.36
N PRO A 120 4.84 -4.03 -29.81
CA PRO A 120 5.99 -4.89 -30.01
C PRO A 120 6.04 -5.43 -31.44
N GLY A 121 7.26 -5.56 -31.97
CA GLY A 121 7.50 -6.38 -33.16
C GLY A 121 7.33 -7.87 -32.85
N THR A 122 7.12 -8.70 -33.88
CA THR A 122 6.93 -10.16 -33.74
C THR A 122 8.09 -10.83 -32.99
N SER A 123 9.34 -10.48 -33.33
CA SER A 123 10.52 -11.03 -32.65
C SER A 123 10.60 -10.64 -31.17
N VAL A 124 10.19 -9.40 -30.83
CA VAL A 124 10.19 -8.92 -29.44
C VAL A 124 9.11 -9.62 -28.63
N SER A 125 7.95 -9.88 -29.25
CA SER A 125 6.83 -10.59 -28.62
C SER A 125 7.20 -12.04 -28.26
N TYR A 126 7.88 -12.76 -29.16
CA TYR A 126 8.40 -14.10 -28.85
C TYR A 126 9.46 -14.07 -27.74
N LYS A 127 10.36 -13.09 -27.77
CA LYS A 127 11.36 -12.93 -26.72
C LYS A 127 10.71 -12.65 -25.37
N TYR A 128 9.68 -11.80 -25.34
CA TYR A 128 8.90 -11.53 -24.15
C TYR A 128 8.26 -12.80 -23.59
N GLN A 129 7.60 -13.59 -24.44
CA GLN A 129 7.00 -14.86 -24.05
C GLN A 129 8.01 -15.81 -23.40
N GLN A 130 9.19 -15.98 -24.01
CA GLN A 130 10.26 -16.84 -23.48
C GLN A 130 10.80 -16.35 -22.13
N GLU A 131 11.08 -15.04 -22.01
CA GLU A 131 11.53 -14.46 -20.75
C GLU A 131 10.45 -14.53 -19.67
N TYR A 132 9.18 -14.31 -20.03
CA TYR A 132 8.05 -14.40 -19.11
C TYR A 132 7.89 -15.81 -18.57
N GLN A 133 7.95 -16.82 -19.45
CA GLN A 133 7.98 -18.23 -19.05
C GLN A 133 9.15 -18.50 -18.10
N ARG A 134 10.36 -18.06 -18.47
CA ARG A 134 11.58 -18.30 -17.66
C ARG A 134 11.48 -17.71 -16.26
N VAL A 135 10.81 -16.57 -16.09
CA VAL A 135 10.69 -15.90 -14.78
C VAL A 135 9.48 -16.37 -13.96
N MET A 136 8.44 -16.92 -14.59
CA MET A 136 7.18 -17.33 -13.94
C MET A 136 7.00 -18.84 -13.78
N ASP A 137 7.71 -19.68 -14.53
CA ASP A 137 7.53 -21.15 -14.56
C ASP A 137 8.14 -21.86 -13.34
N PHE A 138 7.59 -21.59 -12.16
CA PHE A 138 8.04 -22.19 -10.90
C PHE A 138 7.63 -23.66 -10.75
N ALA A 139 6.55 -24.05 -11.42
CA ALA A 139 6.08 -25.44 -11.44
C ALA A 139 6.98 -26.37 -12.28
N ASN A 140 7.98 -25.83 -12.99
CA ASN A 140 8.88 -26.63 -13.80
C ASN A 140 9.63 -27.68 -12.95
N PRO A 141 9.62 -28.96 -13.34
CA PRO A 141 10.32 -30.01 -12.60
C PRO A 141 11.85 -29.80 -12.63
N ASP A 142 12.39 -29.21 -13.70
CA ASP A 142 13.82 -28.96 -13.84
C ASP A 142 14.28 -27.86 -12.87
N PRO A 143 15.15 -28.18 -11.89
CA PRO A 143 15.71 -27.18 -10.97
C PRO A 143 16.44 -26.04 -11.67
N ALA A 144 17.08 -26.28 -12.81
CA ALA A 144 17.84 -25.26 -13.54
C ALA A 144 16.93 -24.15 -14.11
N ILE A 145 15.71 -24.51 -14.51
CA ILE A 145 14.70 -23.56 -14.96
C ILE A 145 14.06 -22.89 -13.74
N ARG A 146 13.62 -23.68 -12.77
CA ARG A 146 12.95 -23.18 -11.56
C ARG A 146 13.78 -22.15 -10.79
N ASN A 147 15.10 -22.35 -10.70
CA ASN A 147 16.02 -21.44 -10.00
C ASN A 147 16.12 -20.04 -10.64
N GLN A 148 15.63 -19.86 -11.87
CA GLN A 148 15.64 -18.58 -12.56
C GLN A 148 14.37 -17.75 -12.32
N THR A 149 13.35 -18.35 -11.73
CA THR A 149 12.06 -17.71 -11.47
C THR A 149 12.18 -16.63 -10.40
N ILE A 150 11.24 -15.67 -10.40
CA ILE A 150 11.22 -14.62 -9.37
C ILE A 150 11.02 -15.19 -7.97
N ALA A 151 10.29 -16.30 -7.85
CA ALA A 151 10.09 -16.99 -6.58
C ALA A 151 11.41 -17.48 -5.97
N VAL A 152 12.26 -18.15 -6.74
CA VAL A 152 13.56 -18.61 -6.20
C VAL A 152 14.53 -17.44 -6.05
N ARG A 153 14.60 -16.53 -7.02
CA ARG A 153 15.58 -15.44 -7.02
C ARG A 153 15.33 -14.40 -5.93
N ILE A 154 14.06 -14.04 -5.69
CA ILE A 154 13.68 -13.00 -4.74
C ILE A 154 13.38 -13.63 -3.37
N LEU A 155 12.48 -14.62 -3.33
CA LEU A 155 12.01 -15.19 -2.07
C LEU A 155 12.93 -16.27 -1.51
N LYS A 156 13.90 -16.78 -2.30
CA LYS A 156 14.61 -18.03 -1.97
C LYS A 156 13.60 -19.13 -1.61
N ALA A 157 12.56 -19.24 -2.44
CA ALA A 157 11.48 -20.18 -2.23
C ALA A 157 11.97 -21.62 -2.42
N GLY A 158 11.61 -22.50 -1.49
CA GLY A 158 11.82 -23.94 -1.58
C GLY A 158 10.52 -24.66 -1.95
N VAL A 159 10.62 -25.72 -2.75
CA VAL A 159 9.54 -26.69 -2.92
C VAL A 159 9.83 -27.85 -1.98
N PRO A 160 8.85 -28.34 -1.20
CA PRO A 160 9.02 -29.58 -0.46
C PRO A 160 9.46 -30.71 -1.40
N PRO A 161 10.43 -31.56 -1.00
CA PRO A 161 10.91 -32.62 -1.87
C PRO A 161 9.76 -33.59 -2.15
N THR A 162 9.57 -33.90 -3.43
CA THR A 162 8.55 -34.86 -3.84
C THR A 162 9.02 -36.29 -3.50
N GLU A 163 8.10 -37.25 -3.45
CA GLU A 163 8.48 -38.66 -3.29
C GLU A 163 9.44 -39.13 -4.40
N ALA A 164 9.28 -38.61 -5.62
CA ALA A 164 10.20 -38.89 -6.72
C ALA A 164 11.62 -38.39 -6.41
N ASP A 165 11.78 -37.15 -5.93
CA ASP A 165 13.09 -36.59 -5.54
C ASP A 165 13.73 -37.42 -4.43
N ILE A 166 12.93 -37.85 -3.44
CA ILE A 166 13.39 -38.68 -2.33
C ILE A 166 13.88 -40.04 -2.85
N THR A 167 13.17 -40.68 -3.78
CA THR A 167 13.60 -41.96 -4.36
C THR A 167 14.88 -41.85 -5.20
N VAL A 168 15.01 -40.79 -6.00
CA VAL A 168 16.22 -40.55 -6.80
C VAL A 168 17.43 -40.33 -5.89
N GLU A 169 17.28 -39.52 -4.84
CA GLU A 169 18.38 -39.26 -3.91
C GLU A 169 18.70 -40.50 -3.05
N LYS A 170 17.69 -41.33 -2.70
CA LYS A 170 17.90 -42.65 -2.06
C LYS A 170 18.81 -43.52 -2.90
N GLU A 171 18.46 -43.71 -4.18
CA GLU A 171 19.25 -44.54 -5.11
C GLU A 171 20.65 -43.96 -5.33
N ARG A 172 20.78 -42.63 -5.42
CA ARG A 172 22.09 -41.96 -5.54
C ARG A 172 22.98 -42.23 -4.33
N ARG A 173 22.48 -41.99 -3.11
CA ARG A 173 23.25 -42.19 -1.87
C ARG A 173 23.50 -43.66 -1.58
N LYS A 174 22.57 -44.54 -1.94
CA LYS A 174 22.75 -45.99 -1.84
C LYS A 174 23.93 -46.46 -2.68
N LYS A 175 23.99 -46.08 -3.96
CA LYS A 175 25.13 -46.37 -4.83
C LYS A 175 26.43 -45.79 -4.28
N GLU A 176 26.40 -44.57 -3.76
CA GLU A 176 27.57 -43.95 -3.15
C GLU A 176 28.09 -44.71 -1.92
N ILE A 177 27.20 -45.26 -1.09
CA ILE A 177 27.58 -46.10 0.06
C ILE A 177 28.11 -47.46 -0.42
N GLU A 178 27.44 -48.09 -1.38
CA GLU A 178 27.86 -49.38 -1.95
C GLU A 178 29.24 -49.26 -2.63
N ASP A 179 29.46 -48.23 -3.44
CA ASP A 179 30.73 -48.04 -4.17
C ASP A 179 31.91 -47.73 -3.23
N ASN A 180 31.68 -47.02 -2.12
CA ASN A 180 32.75 -46.58 -1.22
C ASN A 180 33.03 -47.57 -0.08
N GLU A 181 32.01 -48.28 0.40
CA GLU A 181 32.10 -49.05 1.64
C GLU A 181 31.96 -50.56 1.43
N LEU A 182 31.40 -51.04 0.32
CA LEU A 182 31.17 -52.47 0.13
C LEU A 182 32.48 -53.20 -0.17
N ILE A 183 32.85 -54.11 0.73
CA ILE A 183 33.89 -55.12 0.51
C ILE A 183 33.17 -56.47 0.38
N PRO A 184 33.00 -56.98 -0.85
CA PRO A 184 32.20 -58.17 -1.10
C PRO A 184 32.57 -59.35 -0.19
N GLY A 185 31.59 -59.86 0.56
CA GLY A 185 31.74 -61.03 1.42
C GLY A 185 32.34 -60.77 2.80
N GLN A 186 32.65 -59.52 3.16
CA GLN A 186 33.13 -59.17 4.50
C GLN A 186 32.13 -58.33 5.31
N ASN A 187 31.55 -57.29 4.70
CA ASN A 187 30.74 -56.31 5.43
C ASN A 187 29.33 -56.08 4.86
N ASP A 188 28.83 -57.01 4.05
CA ASP A 188 27.52 -56.92 3.39
C ASP A 188 26.37 -56.59 4.36
N ALA A 189 26.35 -57.22 5.54
CA ALA A 189 25.32 -56.99 6.55
C ALA A 189 25.41 -55.59 7.19
N GLN A 190 26.61 -55.04 7.36
CA GLN A 190 26.80 -53.70 7.91
C GLN A 190 26.40 -52.61 6.90
N VAL A 191 26.78 -52.80 5.64
CA VAL A 191 26.40 -51.89 4.54
C VAL A 191 24.89 -51.89 4.36
N ALA A 192 24.24 -53.06 4.34
CA ALA A 192 22.79 -53.17 4.24
C ALA A 192 22.06 -52.46 5.39
N ALA A 193 22.53 -52.62 6.64
CA ALA A 193 21.96 -51.92 7.79
C ALA A 193 22.11 -50.39 7.68
N ARG A 194 23.25 -49.91 7.17
CA ARG A 194 23.50 -48.48 6.96
C ARG A 194 22.63 -47.89 5.84
N VAL A 195 22.46 -48.61 4.73
CA VAL A 195 21.53 -48.22 3.66
C VAL A 195 20.11 -48.12 4.19
N ALA A 196 19.63 -49.11 4.97
CA ALA A 196 18.30 -49.07 5.57
C ALA A 196 18.12 -47.88 6.54
N GLN A 197 19.13 -47.55 7.36
CA GLN A 197 19.10 -46.39 8.25
C GLN A 197 19.07 -45.07 7.46
N MET A 198 19.86 -44.98 6.38
CA MET A 198 19.87 -43.81 5.48
C MET A 198 18.52 -43.65 4.79
N GLU A 199 17.94 -44.71 4.23
CA GLU A 199 16.64 -44.67 3.56
C GLU A 199 15.50 -44.23 4.50
N ALA A 200 15.61 -44.53 5.80
CA ALA A 200 14.66 -44.09 6.82
C ALA A 200 14.77 -42.58 7.14
N THR A 201 15.98 -42.01 7.10
CA THR A 201 16.25 -40.62 7.55
C THR A 201 16.39 -39.61 6.42
N ILE A 202 16.57 -40.06 5.17
CA ILE A 202 16.87 -39.17 4.05
C ILE A 202 15.73 -38.20 3.71
N GLY A 203 14.47 -38.63 3.85
CA GLY A 203 13.33 -37.75 3.62
C GLY A 203 13.30 -36.57 4.59
N GLU A 204 13.61 -36.84 5.87
CA GLU A 204 13.71 -35.79 6.90
C GLU A 204 14.94 -34.91 6.67
N THR A 205 16.07 -35.52 6.32
CA THR A 205 17.31 -34.79 6.02
C THR A 205 17.12 -33.82 4.86
N LEU A 206 16.49 -34.26 3.75
CA LEU A 206 16.20 -33.40 2.60
C LEU A 206 15.24 -32.27 2.94
N ARG A 207 14.17 -32.54 3.71
CA ARG A 207 13.25 -31.49 4.18
C ARG A 207 13.96 -30.48 5.08
N SER A 208 14.81 -30.95 5.99
CA SER A 208 15.61 -30.08 6.86
C SER A 208 16.58 -29.23 6.05
N GLU A 209 17.30 -29.82 5.10
CA GLU A 209 18.23 -29.09 4.22
C GLU A 209 17.51 -27.99 3.43
N ILE A 210 16.34 -28.29 2.87
CA ILE A 210 15.53 -27.30 2.14
C ILE A 210 15.02 -26.22 3.09
N ALA A 211 14.57 -26.58 4.29
CA ALA A 211 14.09 -25.63 5.29
C ALA A 211 15.18 -24.67 5.78
N THR A 212 16.44 -25.12 5.82
CA THR A 212 17.59 -24.28 6.18
C THR A 212 18.08 -23.42 5.01
N LYS A 213 18.05 -23.94 3.78
CA LYS A 213 18.52 -23.21 2.59
C LYS A 213 17.50 -22.19 2.06
N SER A 214 16.22 -22.45 2.29
CA SER A 214 15.11 -21.63 1.79
C SER A 214 14.60 -20.67 2.86
N ASN A 215 14.01 -19.55 2.44
CA ASN A 215 13.36 -18.62 3.38
C ASN A 215 11.86 -18.84 3.49
N MET A 216 11.25 -19.51 2.52
CA MET A 216 9.81 -19.76 2.51
C MET A 216 9.47 -20.98 1.64
N TYR A 217 8.41 -21.70 1.98
CA TYR A 217 7.79 -22.70 1.11
C TYR A 217 6.84 -22.01 0.14
N MET A 218 6.79 -22.47 -1.10
CA MET A 218 5.85 -21.96 -2.08
C MET A 218 5.19 -23.11 -2.83
N ASN A 219 3.87 -23.01 -3.05
CA ASN A 219 3.19 -23.97 -3.90
C ASN A 219 3.65 -23.80 -5.37
N PRO A 220 3.68 -24.88 -6.18
CA PRO A 220 4.03 -24.81 -7.60
C PRO A 220 3.14 -23.84 -8.40
N ASP A 221 1.87 -23.71 -8.01
CA ASP A 221 0.84 -22.87 -8.61
C ASP A 221 0.63 -21.54 -7.85
N ALA A 222 1.56 -21.16 -6.98
CA ALA A 222 1.39 -19.96 -6.17
C ALA A 222 1.51 -18.66 -6.98
N MET A 223 2.18 -18.69 -8.14
CA MET A 223 2.34 -17.53 -9.00
C MET A 223 1.21 -17.49 -10.03
N ASP A 224 0.63 -16.32 -10.23
CA ASP A 224 -0.42 -16.12 -11.21
C ASP A 224 0.19 -15.91 -12.60
N ILE A 225 0.03 -16.92 -13.45
CA ILE A 225 0.58 -16.92 -14.80
C ILE A 225 -0.49 -16.46 -15.77
N TYR A 226 -0.19 -15.41 -16.54
CA TYR A 226 -1.10 -14.90 -17.54
C TYR A 226 -1.26 -15.90 -18.72
N PRO A 227 -2.46 -16.49 -18.93
CA PRO A 227 -2.63 -17.64 -19.81
C PRO A 227 -2.48 -17.30 -21.29
N ASN A 228 -2.71 -16.04 -21.69
CA ASN A 228 -2.58 -15.63 -23.09
C ASN A 228 -1.14 -15.28 -23.51
N VAL A 229 -0.16 -15.50 -22.63
CA VAL A 229 1.28 -15.38 -22.94
C VAL A 229 1.94 -16.74 -22.85
N LEU A 230 1.66 -17.54 -21.82
CA LEU A 230 2.24 -18.87 -21.67
C LEU A 230 1.42 -19.93 -22.42
N GLY A 231 2.07 -20.80 -23.20
CA GLY A 231 1.39 -21.92 -23.88
C GLY A 231 0.62 -21.58 -25.16
N VAL A 232 0.74 -20.35 -25.65
CA VAL A 232 0.20 -19.94 -26.96
C VAL A 232 1.21 -20.19 -28.08
N SER A 233 0.74 -20.72 -29.22
CA SER A 233 1.59 -20.98 -30.40
C SER A 233 1.90 -19.71 -31.20
N GLU A 234 1.07 -18.69 -31.08
CA GLU A 234 1.22 -17.41 -31.76
C GLU A 234 1.90 -16.39 -30.84
N PRO A 235 2.65 -15.42 -31.39
CA PRO A 235 3.29 -14.40 -30.58
C PRO A 235 2.21 -13.56 -29.88
N PRO A 236 2.35 -13.32 -28.57
CA PRO A 236 1.33 -12.57 -27.82
C PRO A 236 1.20 -11.15 -28.37
N LYS A 237 -0.03 -10.66 -28.43
CA LYS A 237 -0.33 -9.28 -28.86
C LYS A 237 0.07 -8.29 -27.75
N ALA A 238 0.09 -7.00 -28.10
CA ALA A 238 0.42 -5.91 -27.18
C ALA A 238 -0.39 -5.92 -25.88
N GLU A 239 -1.69 -6.19 -25.96
CA GLU A 239 -2.60 -6.20 -24.81
C GLU A 239 -2.28 -7.33 -23.81
N PRO A 240 -2.15 -8.62 -24.22
CA PRO A 240 -1.61 -9.67 -23.36
C PRO A 240 -0.26 -9.34 -22.72
N ILE A 241 0.68 -8.76 -23.48
CA ILE A 241 1.99 -8.35 -22.96
C ILE A 241 1.84 -7.26 -21.90
N TYR A 242 0.94 -6.31 -22.09
CA TYR A 242 0.67 -5.24 -21.13
C TYR A 242 0.16 -5.78 -19.80
N TYR A 243 -0.87 -6.64 -19.84
CA TYR A 243 -1.45 -7.20 -18.62
C TYR A 243 -0.50 -8.17 -17.91
N SER A 244 0.21 -9.02 -18.65
CA SER A 244 1.21 -9.90 -18.04
C SER A 244 2.38 -9.12 -17.44
N GLN A 245 2.77 -8.00 -18.05
CA GLN A 245 3.83 -7.14 -17.53
C GLN A 245 3.41 -6.44 -16.24
N LEU A 246 2.17 -5.95 -16.18
CA LEU A 246 1.61 -5.36 -14.96
C LEU A 246 1.51 -6.41 -13.84
N GLY A 247 0.97 -7.59 -14.15
CA GLY A 247 0.88 -8.69 -13.19
C GLY A 247 2.25 -9.16 -12.69
N LEU A 248 3.26 -9.14 -13.55
CA LEU A 248 4.64 -9.44 -13.15
C LEU A 248 5.17 -8.41 -12.15
N TRP A 249 4.97 -7.11 -12.39
CA TRP A 249 5.43 -6.05 -11.47
C TRP A 249 4.78 -6.18 -10.09
N VAL A 250 3.46 -6.35 -10.05
CA VAL A 250 2.73 -6.58 -8.79
C VAL A 250 3.28 -7.79 -8.03
N GLN A 251 3.50 -8.92 -8.72
CA GLN A 251 4.04 -10.12 -8.11
C GLN A 251 5.49 -9.94 -7.65
N GLN A 252 6.32 -9.20 -8.38
CA GLN A 252 7.69 -8.85 -7.99
C GLN A 252 7.71 -8.00 -6.71
N ASP A 253 6.80 -7.04 -6.58
CA ASP A 253 6.72 -6.17 -5.40
C ASP A 253 6.26 -6.94 -4.17
N VAL A 254 5.23 -7.76 -4.31
CA VAL A 254 4.78 -8.65 -3.23
C VAL A 254 5.91 -9.59 -2.82
N CYS A 255 6.61 -10.19 -3.78
CA CYS A 255 7.76 -11.05 -3.48
C CYS A 255 8.88 -10.29 -2.77
N SER A 256 9.19 -9.08 -3.22
CA SER A 256 10.27 -8.26 -2.62
C SER A 256 9.92 -7.84 -1.19
N ALA A 257 8.65 -7.47 -0.94
CA ALA A 257 8.17 -7.14 0.39
C ALA A 257 8.25 -8.35 1.35
N LEU A 258 7.79 -9.53 0.91
CA LEU A 258 7.89 -10.77 1.68
C LEU A 258 9.34 -11.15 1.96
N ALA A 259 10.23 -11.04 0.97
CA ALA A 259 11.65 -11.28 1.14
C ALA A 259 12.27 -10.33 2.17
N ALA A 260 11.93 -9.04 2.13
CA ALA A 260 12.42 -8.05 3.07
C ALA A 260 11.96 -8.33 4.51
N VAL A 261 10.68 -8.69 4.70
CA VAL A 261 10.14 -9.07 6.01
C VAL A 261 10.85 -10.32 6.55
N ASN A 262 10.99 -11.36 5.73
CA ASN A 262 11.67 -12.60 6.14
C ASN A 262 13.17 -12.38 6.42
N ALA A 263 13.84 -11.53 5.64
CA ALA A 263 15.22 -11.16 5.88
C ALA A 263 15.38 -10.44 7.23
N ALA A 264 14.50 -9.50 7.56
CA ALA A 264 14.51 -8.79 8.84
C ALA A 264 14.27 -9.74 10.03
N THR A 265 13.31 -10.67 9.92
CA THR A 265 13.05 -11.63 11.01
C THR A 265 14.16 -12.64 11.17
N ASN A 266 14.76 -13.11 10.08
CA ASN A 266 15.91 -14.02 10.14
C ASN A 266 17.14 -13.33 10.74
N ALA A 267 17.38 -12.05 10.40
CA ALA A 267 18.45 -11.27 11.01
C ALA A 267 18.24 -11.05 12.51
N ALA A 268 17.00 -10.73 12.93
CA ALA A 268 16.65 -10.60 14.34
C ALA A 268 16.83 -11.92 15.11
N ALA A 269 16.43 -13.06 14.51
CA ALA A 269 16.61 -14.37 15.11
C ALA A 269 18.09 -14.74 15.24
N ALA A 270 18.90 -14.48 14.22
CA ALA A 270 20.34 -14.71 14.26
C ALA A 270 21.05 -13.85 15.32
N ALA A 271 20.60 -12.61 15.52
CA ALA A 271 21.11 -11.73 16.56
C ALA A 271 20.75 -12.22 17.98
N ALA A 272 19.56 -12.82 18.14
CA ALA A 272 19.10 -13.36 19.42
C ALA A 272 19.82 -14.69 19.79
N ASP A 273 20.05 -15.56 18.82
CA ASP A 273 20.78 -16.83 19.00
C ASP A 273 21.59 -17.18 17.74
N PRO A 274 22.91 -16.88 17.73
CA PRO A 274 23.78 -17.17 16.59
C PRO A 274 23.96 -18.66 16.29
N SER A 275 23.65 -19.55 17.25
CA SER A 275 23.78 -21.00 17.07
C SER A 275 22.57 -21.63 16.37
N ARG A 276 21.44 -20.91 16.31
CA ARG A 276 20.20 -21.40 15.72
C ARG A 276 20.25 -21.26 14.20
N PRO A 277 19.92 -22.32 13.44
CA PRO A 277 19.81 -22.22 11.99
C PRO A 277 18.72 -21.23 11.60
N THR A 278 19.06 -20.32 10.68
CA THR A 278 18.11 -19.41 10.04
C THR A 278 17.50 -20.05 8.79
N GLY A 279 16.43 -19.45 8.27
CA GLY A 279 15.71 -19.92 7.09
C GLY A 279 14.20 -19.92 7.33
N ILE A 280 13.49 -20.92 6.80
CA ILE A 280 12.03 -21.02 6.95
C ILE A 280 11.61 -21.06 8.43
N LEU A 281 12.40 -21.70 9.29
CA LEU A 281 12.05 -21.90 10.70
C LEU A 281 11.94 -20.59 11.49
N THR A 282 12.68 -19.57 11.09
CA THR A 282 12.76 -18.25 11.72
C THR A 282 12.08 -17.14 10.91
N SER A 283 11.65 -17.45 9.70
CA SER A 283 10.97 -16.49 8.81
C SER A 283 9.56 -16.20 9.32
N ALA A 284 9.14 -14.93 9.21
CA ALA A 284 7.78 -14.52 9.58
C ALA A 284 6.73 -15.17 8.68
N VAL A 285 6.96 -15.19 7.37
CA VAL A 285 6.09 -15.83 6.39
C VAL A 285 6.74 -17.11 5.92
N LYS A 286 6.13 -18.25 6.30
CA LYS A 286 6.70 -19.59 6.08
C LYS A 286 6.18 -20.27 4.83
N HIS A 287 4.97 -19.94 4.40
CA HIS A 287 4.31 -20.60 3.27
C HIS A 287 3.52 -19.57 2.45
N LEU A 288 3.82 -19.50 1.16
CA LEU A 288 3.05 -18.76 0.18
C LEU A 288 2.18 -19.74 -0.61
N ILE A 289 0.86 -19.61 -0.43
CA ILE A 289 -0.13 -20.50 -1.06
C ILE A 289 -0.44 -20.02 -2.48
N LYS A 290 -0.85 -18.75 -2.64
CA LYS A 290 -1.19 -18.16 -3.92
C LYS A 290 -1.07 -16.64 -3.86
N ILE A 291 -0.54 -16.03 -4.92
CA ILE A 291 -0.73 -14.64 -5.29
C ILE A 291 -1.70 -14.65 -6.46
N ASP A 292 -2.77 -13.87 -6.36
CA ASP A 292 -3.80 -13.81 -7.39
C ASP A 292 -3.90 -12.36 -7.86
N VAL A 293 -3.61 -12.11 -9.13
CA VAL A 293 -3.66 -10.77 -9.74
C VAL A 293 -4.88 -10.72 -10.65
N ASN A 294 -6.05 -10.70 -10.04
CA ASN A 294 -7.34 -10.65 -10.73
C ASN A 294 -7.43 -9.51 -11.75
N GLU A 295 -7.58 -9.86 -13.03
CA GLU A 295 -8.04 -8.96 -14.10
C GLU A 295 -9.43 -8.39 -13.82
N ASP A 296 -10.23 -9.09 -13.01
CA ASP A 296 -11.64 -8.76 -12.75
C ASP A 296 -11.84 -7.48 -11.94
N SER A 297 -10.79 -6.92 -11.35
CA SER A 297 -10.85 -5.59 -10.72
C SER A 297 -11.19 -4.45 -11.70
N GLY A 298 -11.17 -4.71 -13.02
CA GLY A 298 -11.66 -3.81 -14.07
C GLY A 298 -12.90 -4.29 -14.84
N LYS A 299 -13.27 -5.57 -14.76
CA LYS A 299 -14.51 -6.10 -15.35
C LYS A 299 -15.64 -5.84 -14.37
N THR A 300 -16.12 -4.59 -14.29
CA THR A 300 -17.49 -4.36 -13.82
C THR A 300 -18.39 -5.27 -14.64
N SER A 301 -18.93 -6.30 -14.00
CA SER A 301 -19.96 -7.14 -14.56
C SER A 301 -21.15 -6.24 -14.86
N GLY A 302 -21.22 -5.78 -16.12
CA GLY A 302 -22.43 -5.23 -16.70
C GLY A 302 -23.46 -6.36 -16.81
N GLY A 303 -24.09 -6.69 -15.68
CA GLY A 303 -25.37 -7.35 -15.61
C GLY A 303 -26.50 -6.32 -15.63
#